data_AF-A0A974RVC7-F1
#
_entry.id   AF-A0A974RVC7-F1
#
_cell.length_a   1.000
_cell.length_b   1.000
_cell.length_c   1.000
_cell.angle_alpha   90.00
_cell.angle_beta   90.00
_cell.angle_gamma   90.00
#
_symmetry.space_group_name_H-M   'P 1'
#
loop_
_entity.id
_entity.type
_entity.pdbx_description
1 polymer ?
#
loop_
_entity_poly.entity_id
_entity_poly.type
_entity_poly.pdbx_seq_one_letter_code
_entity_poly.pdbx_strand_id
1 'polypeptide(L)'
;MAGPGGGTPSCGAGGLTTPAAGTTGPAAGAGLTPDGRHPTLVPKDWDRHVDPGEWGLGPGGLPFRRAARVLVLTADGLALLMTGHDVADPAHSWVFTPGGGIQPGETDRQAAARELAEESGIVVDPADLEGPVARRDAVFRFATVTCRQDEVFFLLRLSGPLALERAGWTQLERDAVDSISWWTPAELDAARRTGWEIYPSAVPGLVGSLRAGWDGRPLDLTEPPDAELLAQVAAGGTRSGGGRATS
;
A
#
# COMPACT_ATOMS: atom_id res chain seq x y z
N MET A 1 5.92 -9.21 50.31
CA MET A 1 5.42 -8.38 49.19
C MET A 1 5.45 -9.26 47.97
N ALA A 2 4.27 -9.74 47.60
CA ALA A 2 4.06 -10.83 46.66
C ALA A 2 4.40 -10.41 45.22
N GLY A 3 5.10 -11.29 44.50
CA GLY A 3 5.18 -11.20 43.05
C GLY A 3 3.90 -11.78 42.42
N PRO A 4 3.49 -11.31 41.23
CA PRO A 4 2.67 -12.08 40.32
C PRO A 4 3.64 -12.72 39.30
N GLY A 5 3.70 -14.03 39.12
CA GLY A 5 2.55 -14.92 39.01
C GLY A 5 2.45 -15.30 37.54
N GLY A 6 3.24 -16.29 37.15
CA GLY A 6 3.19 -16.88 35.82
C GLY A 6 1.80 -17.44 35.55
N GLY A 7 1.18 -16.95 34.51
CA GLY A 7 0.00 -17.52 33.88
C GLY A 7 0.21 -17.43 32.38
N THR A 8 0.65 -18.52 31.78
CA THR A 8 0.56 -18.72 30.33
C THR A 8 -0.91 -18.95 29.98
N PRO A 9 -1.52 -18.14 29.10
CA PRO A 9 -2.58 -18.62 28.24
C PRO A 9 -1.92 -19.10 26.95
N SER A 10 -1.76 -20.42 26.83
CA SER A 10 -1.68 -21.05 25.52
C SER A 10 -3.03 -20.82 24.83
N CYS A 11 -3.07 -19.99 23.79
CA CYS A 11 -4.21 -19.92 22.88
C CYS A 11 -3.74 -19.56 21.46
N GLY A 12 -3.66 -20.59 20.61
CA GLY A 12 -4.04 -20.55 19.19
C GLY A 12 -3.24 -19.66 18.26
N ALA A 13 -2.31 -20.26 17.52
CA ALA A 13 -1.93 -19.77 16.21
C ALA A 13 -3.20 -19.64 15.34
N GLY A 14 -3.65 -18.42 15.11
CA GLY A 14 -4.67 -18.08 14.13
C GLY A 14 -4.08 -18.13 12.73
N GLY A 15 -3.65 -19.33 12.32
CA GLY A 15 -3.59 -19.64 10.90
C GLY A 15 -4.98 -19.42 10.31
N LEU A 16 -5.01 -18.92 9.08
CA LEU A 16 -6.20 -18.91 8.24
C LEU A 16 -7.02 -20.18 8.47
N THR A 17 -8.16 -20.06 9.15
CA THR A 17 -9.15 -21.11 9.15
C THR A 17 -9.78 -21.11 7.77
N THR A 18 -9.35 -22.08 6.96
CA THR A 18 -10.08 -22.52 5.78
C THR A 18 -11.52 -22.85 6.19
N PRO A 19 -12.55 -22.19 5.63
CA PRO A 19 -13.91 -22.64 5.85
C PRO A 19 -14.09 -24.02 5.21
N ALA A 20 -14.61 -24.96 6.00
CA ALA A 20 -14.96 -26.30 5.56
C ALA A 20 -15.94 -26.26 4.38
N ALA A 21 -15.69 -27.14 3.42
CA ALA A 21 -16.42 -27.26 2.17
C ALA A 21 -17.93 -27.47 2.37
N GLY A 22 -18.69 -26.56 1.77
CA GLY A 22 -20.14 -26.64 1.59
C GLY A 22 -20.57 -25.72 0.46
N THR A 23 -20.38 -26.19 -0.79
CA THR A 23 -21.12 -25.82 -2.02
C THR A 23 -21.42 -24.33 -2.21
N THR A 24 -20.55 -23.55 -2.84
CA THR A 24 -20.30 -23.54 -4.29
C THR A 24 -19.01 -22.74 -4.52
N GLY A 25 -18.02 -23.31 -5.20
CA GLY A 25 -16.82 -22.55 -5.58
C GLY A 25 -17.20 -21.33 -6.42
N PRO A 26 -16.52 -20.18 -6.29
CA PRO A 26 -16.79 -19.05 -7.16
C PRO A 26 -16.55 -19.49 -8.60
N ALA A 27 -17.55 -19.27 -9.45
CA ALA A 27 -17.47 -19.60 -10.86
C ALA A 27 -16.25 -18.91 -11.47
N ALA A 28 -15.22 -19.69 -11.78
CA ALA A 28 -14.10 -19.26 -12.59
C ALA A 28 -14.65 -18.86 -13.97
N GLY A 29 -14.75 -17.56 -14.24
CA GLY A 29 -15.04 -17.02 -15.57
C GLY A 29 -16.25 -16.09 -15.72
N ALA A 30 -16.79 -15.51 -14.65
CA ALA A 30 -17.74 -14.41 -14.84
C ALA A 30 -16.98 -13.16 -15.32
N GLY A 31 -17.25 -12.72 -16.56
CA GLY A 31 -16.75 -11.45 -17.08
C GLY A 31 -17.20 -10.26 -16.22
N LEU A 32 -16.70 -9.07 -16.56
CA LEU A 32 -17.10 -7.84 -15.87
C LEU A 32 -18.61 -7.62 -15.93
N THR A 33 -19.16 -6.98 -14.91
CA THR A 33 -20.57 -6.58 -14.90
C THR A 33 -20.84 -5.51 -15.97
N PRO A 34 -22.12 -5.18 -16.28
CA PRO A 34 -22.44 -4.17 -17.29
C PRO A 34 -21.87 -2.78 -17.00
N ASP A 35 -21.67 -2.44 -15.74
CA ASP A 35 -21.01 -1.22 -15.24
C ASP A 35 -19.48 -1.35 -15.16
N GLY A 36 -18.90 -2.44 -15.65
CA GLY A 36 -17.45 -2.62 -15.82
C GLY A 36 -16.68 -3.05 -14.57
N ARG A 37 -17.35 -3.33 -13.45
CA ARG A 37 -16.73 -3.74 -12.19
C ARG A 37 -16.50 -5.25 -12.10
N HIS A 38 -15.58 -5.66 -11.24
CA HIS A 38 -15.41 -7.06 -10.89
C HIS A 38 -16.66 -7.56 -10.13
N PRO A 39 -17.31 -8.66 -10.55
CA PRO A 39 -18.65 -9.02 -10.05
C PRO A 39 -18.70 -9.35 -8.55
N THR A 40 -17.60 -9.85 -7.98
CA THR A 40 -17.51 -10.31 -6.59
C THR A 40 -16.61 -9.48 -5.68
N LEU A 41 -15.65 -8.74 -6.25
CA LEU A 41 -14.62 -8.03 -5.48
C LEU A 41 -14.96 -6.54 -5.30
N VAL A 42 -15.87 -6.03 -6.13
CA VAL A 42 -16.23 -4.62 -6.16
C VAL A 42 -17.74 -4.53 -6.04
N PRO A 43 -18.28 -4.11 -4.88
CA PRO A 43 -19.71 -3.89 -4.66
C PRO A 43 -20.29 -2.88 -5.65
N LYS A 44 -21.62 -2.87 -5.81
CA LYS A 44 -22.30 -1.93 -6.72
C LYS A 44 -22.13 -0.46 -6.29
N ASP A 45 -22.03 -0.23 -4.99
CA ASP A 45 -21.91 1.07 -4.34
C ASP A 45 -20.45 1.41 -3.95
N TRP A 46 -19.46 0.82 -4.64
CA TRP A 46 -18.04 0.99 -4.33
C TRP A 46 -17.60 2.46 -4.30
N ASP A 47 -18.19 3.29 -5.15
CA ASP A 47 -17.95 4.73 -5.30
C ASP A 47 -18.39 5.57 -4.07
N ARG A 48 -19.09 4.95 -3.11
CA ARG A 48 -19.39 5.55 -1.80
C ARG A 48 -18.30 5.31 -0.76
N HIS A 49 -17.42 4.34 -1.01
CA HIS A 49 -16.40 3.89 -0.06
C HIS A 49 -15.00 4.42 -0.42
N VAL A 50 -14.78 4.86 -1.67
CA VAL A 50 -13.53 5.47 -2.12
C VAL A 50 -13.82 6.75 -2.88
N ASP A 51 -12.91 7.73 -2.86
CA ASP A 51 -13.12 9.00 -3.55
C ASP A 51 -13.15 8.81 -5.08
N PRO A 52 -14.28 9.05 -5.77
CA PRO A 52 -14.36 8.90 -7.22
C PRO A 52 -13.52 9.92 -8.01
N GLY A 53 -13.02 10.98 -7.36
CA GLY A 53 -12.04 11.91 -7.94
C GLY A 53 -10.63 11.32 -8.00
N GLU A 54 -10.32 10.36 -7.14
CA GLU A 54 -9.01 9.69 -7.08
C GLU A 54 -9.02 8.27 -7.65
N TRP A 55 -10.15 7.58 -7.57
CA TRP A 55 -10.28 6.17 -7.92
C TRP A 55 -11.22 5.98 -9.11
N GLY A 56 -10.74 5.29 -10.15
CA GLY A 56 -11.54 4.91 -11.32
C GLY A 56 -11.47 3.41 -11.59
N LEU A 57 -12.49 2.81 -12.20
CA LEU A 57 -12.41 1.39 -12.58
C LEU A 57 -11.30 1.17 -13.62
N GLY A 58 -10.34 0.32 -13.27
CA GLY A 58 -9.18 -0.02 -14.09
C GLY A 58 -9.21 -1.47 -14.59
N PRO A 59 -8.02 -2.04 -14.92
CA PRO A 59 -7.88 -3.41 -15.38
C PRO A 59 -8.57 -4.41 -14.46
N GLY A 60 -9.37 -5.31 -15.05
CA GLY A 60 -10.10 -6.33 -14.27
C GLY A 60 -11.29 -5.81 -13.48
N GLY A 61 -11.70 -4.55 -13.69
CA GLY A 61 -12.85 -3.94 -13.05
C GLY A 61 -12.66 -3.64 -11.57
N LEU A 62 -11.41 -3.48 -11.13
CA LEU A 62 -11.07 -3.01 -9.79
C LEU A 62 -10.93 -1.48 -9.80
N PRO A 63 -11.42 -0.77 -8.77
CA PRO A 63 -11.01 0.61 -8.51
C PRO A 63 -9.49 0.71 -8.50
N PHE A 64 -8.98 1.65 -9.28
CA PHE A 64 -7.59 1.74 -9.68
C PHE A 64 -7.12 3.18 -9.59
N ARG A 65 -5.90 3.35 -9.07
CA ARG A 65 -5.12 4.58 -9.21
C ARG A 65 -3.63 4.27 -9.33
N ARG A 66 -2.88 5.22 -9.88
CA ARG A 66 -1.42 5.23 -9.75
C ARG A 66 -1.05 6.09 -8.54
N ALA A 67 0.03 5.72 -7.85
CA ALA A 67 0.51 6.45 -6.69
C ALA A 67 2.03 6.62 -6.72
N ALA A 68 2.52 7.71 -6.14
CA ALA A 68 3.94 7.97 -5.99
C ALA A 68 4.29 7.98 -4.50
N ARG A 69 5.39 7.31 -4.14
CA ARG A 69 5.86 7.14 -2.76
C ARG A 69 7.27 7.70 -2.60
N VAL A 70 7.61 8.18 -1.41
CA VAL A 70 8.95 8.67 -1.10
C VAL A 70 9.56 7.89 0.06
N LEU A 71 10.71 7.27 -0.20
CA LEU A 71 11.62 6.75 0.80
C LEU A 71 12.58 7.87 1.20
N VAL A 72 12.29 8.57 2.29
CA VAL A 72 13.19 9.61 2.81
C VAL A 72 14.19 8.98 3.76
N LEU A 73 15.48 9.08 3.44
CA LEU A 73 16.57 8.54 4.23
C LEU A 73 17.56 9.63 4.63
N THR A 74 17.91 9.68 5.91
CA THR A 74 18.98 10.55 6.39
C THR A 74 20.35 9.84 6.30
N ALA A 75 21.45 10.61 6.34
CA ALA A 75 22.80 10.05 6.30
C ALA A 75 23.13 9.11 7.47
N ASP A 76 22.53 9.35 8.64
CA ASP A 76 22.59 8.48 9.83
C ASP A 76 21.64 7.28 9.76
N GLY A 77 20.82 7.20 8.71
CA GLY A 77 20.01 6.04 8.37
C GLY A 77 18.60 6.02 8.96
N LEU A 78 18.09 7.18 9.39
CA LEU A 78 16.69 7.33 9.75
C LEU A 78 15.83 7.27 8.49
N ALA A 79 14.68 6.60 8.59
CA ALA A 79 13.66 6.56 7.57
C ALA A 79 12.44 7.36 8.03
N LEU A 80 11.87 8.20 7.16
CA LEU A 80 10.59 8.84 7.43
C LEU A 80 9.46 7.85 7.11
N LEU A 81 8.66 7.53 8.13
CA LEU A 81 7.55 6.58 8.00
C LEU A 81 6.30 7.14 8.65
N MET A 82 5.16 6.63 8.20
CA MET A 82 3.84 6.94 8.72
C MET A 82 3.28 5.70 9.41
N THR A 83 2.53 5.91 10.48
CA THR A 83 1.72 4.88 11.13
C THR A 83 0.26 5.26 10.98
N GLY A 84 -0.55 4.30 10.54
CA GLY A 84 -2.00 4.44 10.48
C GLY A 84 -2.69 3.19 11.02
N HIS A 85 -4.01 3.24 11.07
CA HIS A 85 -4.85 2.15 11.56
C HIS A 85 -6.08 1.93 10.68
N ASP A 86 -6.68 0.74 10.80
CA ASP A 86 -7.93 0.46 10.10
C ASP A 86 -9.06 1.20 10.82
N VAL A 87 -9.75 2.09 10.12
CA VAL A 87 -10.90 2.82 10.68
C VAL A 87 -11.98 1.85 11.19
N ALA A 88 -12.10 0.67 10.59
CA ALA A 88 -13.02 -0.39 11.03
C ALA A 88 -12.47 -1.25 12.19
N ASP A 89 -11.15 -1.29 12.39
CA ASP A 89 -10.48 -1.95 13.51
C ASP A 89 -9.26 -1.14 14.00
N PRO A 90 -9.46 -0.16 14.91
CA PRO A 90 -8.37 0.70 15.37
C PRO A 90 -7.26 -0.03 16.15
N ALA A 91 -7.44 -1.31 16.50
CA ALA A 91 -6.38 -2.13 17.09
C ALA A 91 -5.41 -2.69 16.03
N HIS A 92 -5.79 -2.64 14.75
CA HIS A 92 -4.96 -3.02 13.62
C HIS A 92 -4.25 -1.79 13.06
N SER A 93 -2.96 -1.65 13.40
CA SER A 93 -2.09 -0.59 12.88
C SER A 93 -1.02 -1.13 11.94
N TRP A 94 -0.59 -0.31 10.98
CA TRP A 94 0.51 -0.62 10.07
C TRP A 94 1.40 0.61 9.85
N VAL A 95 2.62 0.33 9.40
CA VAL A 95 3.62 1.34 9.03
C VAL A 95 3.77 1.38 7.51
N PHE A 96 3.89 2.58 6.94
CA PHE A 96 4.02 2.77 5.50
C PHE A 96 4.83 4.02 5.17
N THR A 97 5.22 4.15 3.90
CA THR A 97 5.97 5.30 3.40
C THR A 97 5.05 6.48 3.05
N PRO A 98 5.51 7.74 3.22
CA PRO A 98 4.85 8.91 2.65
C PRO A 98 4.55 8.74 1.15
N GLY A 99 3.42 9.30 0.72
CA GLY A 99 3.01 9.35 -0.68
C GLY A 99 1.53 9.02 -0.90
N GLY A 100 1.03 9.38 -2.07
CA GLY A 100 -0.38 9.29 -2.41
C GLY A 100 -0.65 9.23 -3.92
N GLY A 101 -1.89 9.52 -4.30
CA GLY A 101 -2.38 9.36 -5.66
C GLY A 101 -1.74 10.36 -6.64
N ILE A 102 -1.44 9.91 -7.86
CA ILE A 102 -0.95 10.79 -8.93
C ILE A 102 -2.17 11.47 -9.58
N GLN A 103 -2.25 12.79 -9.48
CA GLN A 103 -3.30 13.64 -10.02
C GLN A 103 -3.15 13.87 -11.53
N PRO A 104 -4.24 14.23 -12.25
CA PRO A 104 -4.16 14.55 -13.66
C PRO A 104 -3.22 15.73 -13.95
N GLY A 105 -2.27 15.52 -14.87
CA GLY A 105 -1.35 16.55 -15.34
C GLY A 105 -0.04 16.67 -14.56
N GLU A 106 0.16 15.89 -13.50
CA GLU A 106 1.43 15.82 -12.78
C GLU A 106 2.27 14.60 -13.20
N THR A 107 3.60 14.75 -13.13
CA THR A 107 4.54 13.64 -13.25
C THR A 107 4.64 12.87 -11.93
N ASP A 108 5.06 11.62 -11.98
CA ASP A 108 5.27 10.78 -10.79
C ASP A 108 6.15 11.46 -9.71
N ARG A 109 7.15 12.25 -10.14
CA ARG A 109 8.05 12.99 -9.23
C ARG A 109 7.38 14.21 -8.61
N GLN A 110 6.53 14.90 -9.38
CA GLN A 110 5.75 16.02 -8.87
C GLN A 110 4.74 15.54 -7.82
N ALA A 111 4.05 14.42 -8.09
CA ALA A 111 3.17 13.77 -7.13
C ALA A 111 3.92 13.43 -5.83
N ALA A 112 5.05 12.73 -5.94
CA ALA A 112 5.89 12.36 -4.79
C ALA A 112 6.32 13.58 -3.94
N ALA A 113 6.76 14.66 -4.59
CA ALA A 113 7.17 15.88 -3.89
C ALA A 113 5.98 16.62 -3.23
N ARG A 114 4.82 16.67 -3.90
CA ARG A 114 3.59 17.27 -3.37
C ARG A 114 3.12 16.52 -2.12
N GLU A 115 2.96 15.20 -2.23
CA GLU A 115 2.49 14.34 -1.13
C GLU A 115 3.45 14.42 0.08
N LEU A 116 4.76 14.38 -0.17
CA LEU A 116 5.74 14.55 0.90
C LEU A 116 5.57 15.90 1.62
N ALA A 117 5.35 16.99 0.88
CA ALA A 117 5.12 18.29 1.47
C ALA A 117 3.80 18.36 2.27
N GLU A 118 2.72 17.78 1.75
CA GLU A 118 1.40 17.74 2.39
C GLU A 118 1.41 16.93 3.70
N GLU A 119 2.06 15.75 3.68
CA GLU A 119 2.05 14.82 4.82
C GLU A 119 3.09 15.17 5.90
N SER A 120 4.22 15.79 5.51
CA SER A 120 5.37 15.97 6.41
C SER A 120 5.84 17.42 6.57
N GLY A 121 5.43 18.33 5.69
CA GLY A 121 5.98 19.69 5.58
C GLY A 121 7.33 19.78 4.87
N ILE A 122 7.92 18.66 4.42
CA ILE A 122 9.21 18.66 3.73
C ILE A 122 9.01 19.02 2.25
N VAL A 123 9.45 20.22 1.87
CA VAL A 123 9.39 20.71 0.48
C VAL A 123 10.72 20.45 -0.23
N VAL A 124 10.65 19.82 -1.39
CA VAL A 124 11.81 19.51 -2.25
C VAL A 124 11.50 19.77 -3.72
N ASP A 125 12.54 20.00 -4.54
CA ASP A 125 12.37 19.99 -5.99
C ASP A 125 12.14 18.54 -6.46
N PRO A 126 11.14 18.25 -7.32
CA PRO A 126 10.96 16.93 -7.94
C PRO A 126 12.23 16.37 -8.62
N ALA A 127 13.16 17.23 -9.04
CA ALA A 127 14.45 16.84 -9.61
C ALA A 127 15.45 16.29 -8.58
N ASP A 128 15.29 16.62 -7.29
CA ASP A 128 16.16 16.14 -6.21
C ASP A 128 15.87 14.69 -5.81
N LEU A 129 14.75 14.13 -6.26
CA LEU A 129 14.38 12.75 -5.98
C LEU A 129 15.24 11.78 -6.81
N GLU A 130 15.84 10.76 -6.20
CA GLU A 130 16.50 9.66 -6.90
C GLU A 130 15.44 8.63 -7.35
N GLY A 131 15.60 8.04 -8.54
CA GLY A 131 14.74 6.93 -8.96
C GLY A 131 13.99 7.10 -10.29
N PRO A 132 13.02 6.22 -10.55
CA PRO A 132 12.36 5.35 -9.56
C PRO A 132 13.27 4.24 -9.04
N VAL A 133 13.30 4.05 -7.71
CA VAL A 133 14.10 3.02 -7.02
C VAL A 133 13.34 1.71 -6.85
N ALA A 134 12.01 1.77 -6.89
CA ALA A 134 11.17 0.59 -6.84
C ALA A 134 9.79 0.83 -7.47
N ARG A 135 9.06 -0.26 -7.73
CA ARG A 135 7.65 -0.27 -8.13
C ARG A 135 6.91 -1.34 -7.34
N ARG A 136 5.60 -1.17 -7.16
CA ARG A 136 4.72 -2.18 -6.56
C ARG A 136 3.34 -2.13 -7.19
N ASP A 137 2.82 -3.27 -7.61
CA ASP A 137 1.41 -3.42 -7.93
C ASP A 137 0.69 -3.93 -6.67
N ALA A 138 0.04 -3.03 -5.94
CA ALA A 138 -0.62 -3.35 -4.67
C ALA A 138 -2.09 -3.68 -4.87
N VAL A 139 -2.58 -4.73 -4.21
CA VAL A 139 -4.02 -5.00 -4.12
C VAL A 139 -4.43 -5.09 -2.66
N PHE A 140 -5.37 -4.23 -2.24
CA PHE A 140 -5.79 -4.17 -0.85
C PHE A 140 -7.30 -3.95 -0.75
N ARG A 141 -7.82 -4.20 0.44
CA ARG A 141 -9.22 -3.95 0.77
C ARG A 141 -9.34 -2.62 1.50
N PHE A 142 -10.11 -1.70 0.95
CA PHE A 142 -10.51 -0.47 1.65
C PHE A 142 -12.00 -0.57 2.00
N ALA A 143 -12.31 -0.62 3.30
CA ALA A 143 -13.62 -1.01 3.82
C ALA A 143 -14.10 -2.36 3.24
N THR A 144 -14.95 -2.35 2.21
CA THR A 144 -15.46 -3.56 1.55
C THR A 144 -15.02 -3.71 0.10
N VAL A 145 -14.30 -2.71 -0.43
CA VAL A 145 -13.92 -2.61 -1.83
C VAL A 145 -12.49 -3.11 -2.02
N THR A 146 -12.28 -4.03 -2.95
CA THR A 146 -10.92 -4.42 -3.37
C THR A 146 -10.41 -3.43 -4.41
N CYS A 147 -9.34 -2.73 -4.06
CA CYS A 147 -8.70 -1.70 -4.86
C CYS A 147 -7.33 -2.18 -5.36
N ARG A 148 -6.91 -1.68 -6.53
CA ARG A 148 -5.57 -1.83 -7.07
C ARG A 148 -4.86 -0.48 -7.06
N GLN A 149 -3.61 -0.44 -6.61
CA GLN A 149 -2.78 0.74 -6.66
C GLN A 149 -1.41 0.40 -7.24
N ASP A 150 -1.06 1.04 -8.36
CA ASP A 150 0.26 0.90 -8.96
C ASP A 150 1.18 2.00 -8.44
N GLU A 151 2.16 1.60 -7.65
CA GLU A 151 3.04 2.49 -6.91
C GLU A 151 4.41 2.59 -7.56
N VAL A 152 4.95 3.81 -7.56
CA VAL A 152 6.33 4.10 -7.93
C VAL A 152 7.04 4.78 -6.76
N PHE A 153 8.22 4.27 -6.39
CA PHE A 153 8.98 4.75 -5.26
C PHE A 153 10.16 5.59 -5.71
N PHE A 154 10.32 6.76 -5.10
CA PHE A 154 11.50 7.61 -5.22
C PHE A 154 12.25 7.69 -3.90
N LEU A 155 13.55 7.96 -3.97
CA LEU A 155 14.42 8.10 -2.82
C LEU A 155 14.78 9.57 -2.62
N LEU A 156 14.61 10.09 -1.42
CA LEU A 156 15.13 11.39 -1.01
C LEU A 156 16.24 11.17 0.02
N ARG A 157 17.42 11.75 -0.21
CA ARG A 157 18.53 11.71 0.74
C ARG A 157 18.66 13.03 1.47
N LEU A 158 18.68 12.99 2.79
CA LEU A 158 18.89 14.15 3.65
C LEU A 158 20.16 13.98 4.48
N SER A 159 20.80 15.10 4.85
CA SER A 159 21.96 15.08 5.74
C SER A 159 21.60 14.72 7.19
N GLY A 160 20.35 14.98 7.60
CA GLY A 160 19.81 14.69 8.92
C GLY A 160 18.28 14.87 8.96
N PRO A 161 17.63 14.53 10.08
CA PRO A 161 16.19 14.64 10.22
C PRO A 161 15.75 16.11 10.22
N LEU A 162 14.62 16.37 9.56
CA LEU A 162 13.95 17.67 9.55
C LEU A 162 12.80 17.70 10.56
N ALA A 163 12.42 18.90 10.99
CA ALA A 163 11.20 19.10 11.76
C ALA A 163 9.99 18.74 10.88
N LEU A 164 9.04 17.99 11.44
CA LEU A 164 7.85 17.53 10.73
C LEU A 164 6.66 18.41 11.09
N GLU A 165 5.89 18.80 10.09
CA GLU A 165 4.68 19.60 10.24
C GLU A 165 3.45 18.78 9.83
N ARG A 166 2.43 18.79 10.69
CA ARG A 166 1.15 18.06 10.49
C ARG A 166 -0.05 19.00 10.32
N ALA A 167 0.20 20.31 10.23
CA ALA A 167 -0.85 21.32 10.19
C ALA A 167 -1.71 21.24 8.92
N GLY A 168 -1.18 20.63 7.84
CA GLY A 168 -1.85 20.47 6.55
C GLY A 168 -2.75 19.25 6.42
N TRP A 169 -2.79 18.33 7.40
CA TRP A 169 -3.52 17.07 7.24
C TRP A 169 -5.01 17.30 6.99
N THR A 170 -5.60 16.53 6.09
CA THR A 170 -7.06 16.53 5.86
C THR A 170 -7.78 15.88 7.04
N GLN A 171 -9.11 15.97 7.08
CA GLN A 171 -9.87 15.28 8.13
C GLN A 171 -9.75 13.75 8.01
N LEU A 172 -9.77 13.23 6.79
CA LEU A 172 -9.61 11.80 6.52
C LEU A 172 -8.23 11.28 6.98
N GLU A 173 -7.17 12.05 6.73
CA GLU A 173 -5.82 11.71 7.22
C GLU A 173 -5.74 11.76 8.74
N ARG A 174 -6.37 12.73 9.40
CA ARG A 174 -6.43 12.75 10.87
C ARG A 174 -7.18 11.56 11.47
N ASP A 175 -8.14 11.01 10.72
CA ASP A 175 -8.97 9.91 11.18
C ASP A 175 -8.29 8.54 10.95
N ALA A 176 -7.34 8.43 10.01
CA ALA A 176 -6.72 7.16 9.62
C ALA A 176 -5.18 7.07 9.83
N VAL A 177 -4.49 8.21 9.96
CA VAL A 177 -3.05 8.29 10.18
C VAL A 177 -2.78 8.77 11.60
N ASP A 178 -2.07 7.97 12.37
CA ASP A 178 -1.74 8.25 13.77
C ASP A 178 -0.52 9.17 13.89
N SER A 179 0.48 8.96 13.03
CA SER A 179 1.72 9.73 13.09
C SER A 179 2.54 9.67 11.81
N ILE A 180 3.41 10.65 11.66
CA ILE A 180 4.59 10.62 10.79
C ILE A 180 5.82 10.89 11.66
N SER A 181 6.84 10.04 11.55
CA SER A 181 8.01 10.09 12.43
C SER A 181 9.26 9.53 11.76
N TRP A 182 10.41 9.91 12.33
CA TRP A 182 11.71 9.35 11.96
C TRP A 182 11.93 8.03 12.70
N TRP A 183 12.17 6.96 11.95
CA TRP A 183 12.44 5.62 12.47
C TRP A 183 13.90 5.26 12.29
N THR A 184 14.52 4.79 13.35
CA THR A 184 15.86 4.21 13.31
C THR A 184 15.84 2.82 12.63
N PRO A 185 16.98 2.35 12.09
CA PRO A 185 17.10 0.99 11.61
C PRO A 185 16.78 -0.06 12.70
N ALA A 186 17.12 0.23 13.95
CA ALA A 186 16.85 -0.67 15.08
C ALA A 186 15.34 -0.79 15.39
N GLU A 187 14.59 0.31 15.29
CA GLU A 187 13.13 0.30 15.44
C GLU A 187 12.45 -0.45 14.30
N LEU A 188 12.88 -0.22 13.05
CA LEU A 188 12.42 -0.98 11.88
C LEU A 188 12.65 -2.48 12.04
N ASP A 189 13.85 -2.88 12.47
CA ASP A 189 14.19 -4.27 12.74
C ASP A 189 13.38 -4.85 13.90
N ALA A 190 13.15 -4.06 14.96
CA ALA A 190 12.34 -4.48 16.10
C ALA A 190 10.88 -4.71 15.69
N ALA A 191 10.27 -3.76 14.98
CA ALA A 191 8.91 -3.87 14.45
C ALA A 191 8.75 -5.12 13.57
N ARG A 192 9.70 -5.35 12.65
CA ARG A 192 9.70 -6.56 11.83
C ARG A 192 9.79 -7.85 12.66
N ARG A 193 10.59 -7.87 13.74
CA ARG A 193 10.71 -9.05 14.62
C ARG A 193 9.47 -9.28 15.49
N THR A 194 8.79 -8.22 15.91
CA THR A 194 7.59 -8.31 16.75
C THR A 194 6.31 -8.50 15.94
N GLY A 195 6.41 -8.58 14.61
CA GLY A 195 5.29 -8.86 13.71
C GLY A 195 4.43 -7.64 13.42
N TRP A 196 4.95 -6.43 13.60
CA TRP A 196 4.29 -5.23 13.10
C TRP A 196 4.18 -5.28 11.58
N GLU A 197 3.02 -4.92 11.06
CA GLU A 197 2.80 -4.82 9.63
C GLU A 197 3.50 -3.56 9.09
N ILE A 198 4.33 -3.76 8.07
CA ILE A 198 5.04 -2.70 7.35
C ILE A 198 4.74 -2.92 5.88
N TYR A 199 4.22 -1.92 5.19
CA TYR A 199 3.89 -2.00 3.78
C TYR A 199 4.69 -0.99 2.96
N PRO A 200 5.37 -1.43 1.88
CA PRO A 200 5.63 -2.84 1.53
C PRO A 200 6.48 -3.59 2.58
N SER A 201 6.30 -4.91 2.72
CA SER A 201 7.07 -5.74 3.67
C SER A 201 8.59 -5.72 3.43
N ALA A 202 8.99 -5.36 2.20
CA ALA A 202 10.38 -5.19 1.80
C ALA A 202 11.04 -3.89 2.32
N VAL A 203 10.28 -2.92 2.84
CA VAL A 203 10.81 -1.60 3.25
C VAL A 203 12.01 -1.69 4.20
N PRO A 204 12.00 -2.49 5.29
CA PRO A 204 13.15 -2.57 6.18
C PRO A 204 14.44 -3.02 5.47
N GLY A 205 14.32 -4.01 4.57
CA GLY A 205 15.45 -4.47 3.76
C GLY A 205 15.90 -3.42 2.74
N LEU A 206 14.95 -2.75 2.10
CA LEU A 206 15.19 -1.71 1.11
C LEU A 206 15.92 -0.50 1.70
N VAL A 207 15.53 -0.05 2.90
CA VAL A 207 16.21 1.01 3.65
C VAL A 207 17.68 0.65 3.89
N GLY A 208 17.95 -0.60 4.28
CA GLY A 208 19.31 -1.11 4.46
C GLY A 208 20.13 -1.08 3.17
N SER A 209 19.57 -1.55 2.05
CA SER A 209 20.23 -1.56 0.75
C SER A 209 20.49 -0.14 0.22
N LEU A 210 19.49 0.74 0.23
CA LEU A 210 19.61 2.10 -0.31
C LEU A 210 20.57 2.99 0.48
N ARG A 211 20.78 2.71 1.78
CA ARG A 211 21.86 3.32 2.58
C ARG A 211 23.25 2.95 2.07
N ALA A 212 23.45 1.71 1.64
CA ALA A 212 24.73 1.27 1.09
C ALA A 212 24.98 1.83 -0.33
N GLY A 213 23.91 2.27 -1.00
CA GLY A 213 23.92 2.85 -2.33
C GLY A 213 22.84 2.24 -3.21
N TRP A 214 22.39 2.98 -4.22
CA TRP A 214 21.48 2.46 -5.24
C TRP A 214 22.25 2.23 -6.53
N ASP A 215 22.06 1.07 -7.16
CA ASP A 215 22.75 0.65 -8.38
C ASP A 215 22.09 1.19 -9.68
N GLY A 216 21.05 2.00 -9.54
CA GLY A 216 20.28 2.57 -10.64
C GLY A 216 19.19 1.66 -11.19
N ARG A 217 18.98 0.46 -10.62
CA ARG A 217 17.94 -0.47 -11.08
C ARG A 217 16.72 -0.42 -10.17
N PRO A 218 15.51 -0.21 -10.70
CA PRO A 218 14.30 -0.28 -9.90
C PRO A 218 14.03 -1.72 -9.46
N LEU A 219 13.66 -1.90 -8.19
CA LEU A 219 13.19 -3.17 -7.65
C LEU A 219 11.68 -3.34 -7.85
N ASP A 220 11.23 -4.58 -7.97
CA ASP A 220 9.80 -4.93 -7.90
C ASP A 220 9.48 -5.37 -6.46
N LEU A 221 8.56 -4.66 -5.82
CA LEU A 221 8.10 -4.90 -4.45
C LEU A 221 6.69 -5.50 -4.43
N THR A 222 6.17 -5.92 -5.58
CA THR A 222 4.87 -6.60 -5.68
C THR A 222 4.90 -7.87 -4.83
N GLU A 223 3.97 -7.95 -3.88
CA GLU A 223 3.92 -9.08 -2.96
C GLU A 223 3.29 -10.29 -3.67
N PRO A 224 3.75 -11.53 -3.38
CA PRO A 224 3.25 -12.71 -4.08
C PRO A 224 1.71 -12.88 -4.06
N PRO A 225 0.99 -12.60 -2.94
CA PRO A 225 -0.47 -12.65 -2.92
C PRO A 225 -1.12 -11.67 -3.90
N ASP A 226 -0.58 -10.45 -4.01
CA ASP A 226 -1.07 -9.42 -4.93
C ASP A 226 -0.84 -9.83 -6.37
N ALA A 227 0.36 -10.31 -6.70
CA ALA A 227 0.69 -10.82 -8.04
C ALA A 227 -0.23 -11.97 -8.46
N GLU A 228 -0.52 -12.90 -7.54
CA GLU A 228 -1.43 -14.02 -7.80
C GLU A 228 -2.85 -13.54 -8.06
N LEU A 229 -3.38 -12.65 -7.22
CA LEU A 229 -4.72 -12.09 -7.39
C LEU A 229 -4.86 -11.29 -8.69
N LEU A 230 -3.85 -10.49 -9.05
CA LEU A 230 -3.82 -9.75 -10.31
C LEU A 230 -3.84 -10.67 -11.52
N ALA A 231 -3.09 -11.78 -11.48
CA ALA A 231 -3.11 -12.78 -12.54
C ALA A 231 -4.48 -13.45 -12.68
N GLN A 232 -5.14 -13.78 -11.56
CA GLN A 232 -6.49 -14.34 -11.56
C GLN A 232 -7.52 -13.37 -12.14
N VAL A 233 -7.47 -12.10 -11.72
CA VAL A 233 -8.34 -11.02 -12.21
C VAL A 233 -8.14 -10.79 -13.71
N ALA A 234 -6.90 -10.78 -14.20
CA ALA A 234 -6.59 -10.64 -15.62
C ALA A 234 -7.10 -11.83 -16.46
N ALA A 235 -6.96 -13.06 -15.96
CA ALA A 235 -7.46 -14.27 -16.61
C ALA A 235 -9.01 -14.36 -16.64
N GLY A 236 -9.69 -13.69 -15.72
CA GLY A 236 -11.15 -13.57 -15.70
C GLY A 236 -11.68 -12.59 -16.76
N GLY A 237 -10.93 -11.52 -17.07
CA GLY A 237 -11.33 -10.48 -18.02
C GLY A 237 -11.18 -10.84 -19.50
N THR A 238 -10.38 -11.85 -19.85
CA THR A 238 -10.01 -12.16 -21.24
C THR A 238 -10.95 -13.12 -21.98
N ARG A 239 -12.02 -13.64 -21.35
CA ARG A 239 -12.91 -14.66 -21.95
C ARG A 239 -14.19 -14.13 -22.63
N SER A 240 -14.19 -12.91 -23.17
CA SER A 240 -15.35 -12.29 -23.86
C SER A 240 -15.13 -12.01 -25.37
N GLY A 241 -14.26 -12.78 -26.05
CA GLY A 241 -13.95 -12.50 -27.46
C GLY A 241 -13.54 -13.73 -28.25
N GLY A 242 -14.49 -14.63 -28.55
CA GLY A 242 -14.20 -15.77 -29.42
C GLY A 242 -15.41 -16.66 -29.64
N GLY A 243 -16.25 -16.29 -30.61
CA GLY A 243 -17.39 -17.12 -31.00
C GLY A 243 -18.28 -16.51 -32.07
N ARG A 244 -17.72 -16.19 -33.25
CA ARG A 244 -18.52 -16.14 -34.48
C ARG A 244 -17.95 -17.13 -35.49
N ALA A 245 -18.89 -17.78 -36.17
CA ALA A 245 -18.80 -18.63 -37.37
C ALA A 245 -18.73 -20.15 -37.15
N THR A 246 -19.86 -20.80 -37.42
CA THR A 246 -20.10 -21.89 -38.40
C THR A 246 -21.52 -22.42 -38.09
N SER A 247 -22.46 -22.61 -39.00
CA SER A 247 -22.66 -22.33 -40.43
C SER A 247 -24.17 -22.25 -40.65
#